data_AF-A0A2E8EH11-F1
#
_entry.id   AF-A0A2E8EH11-F1
#
_cell.length_a   1.000
_cell.length_b   1.000
_cell.length_c   1.000
_cell.angle_alpha   90.00
_cell.angle_beta   90.00
_cell.angle_gamma   90.00
#
_symmetry.space_group_name_H-M   'P 1'
#
loop_
_entity.id
_entity.type
_entity.pdbx_description
1 polymer ?
#
loop_
_entity_poly.entity_id
_entity_poly.type
_entity_poly.pdbx_seq_one_letter_code
_entity_poly.pdbx_strand_id
1 'polypeptide(L)' 'MVNENQKEADFLFRMVKERYENLLSAEELEEVLKGVEGITKDAEALRSVKLGNNNEPFFIFKPFLKGA' A
#
# COMPACT_ATOMS: atom_id res chain seq x y z
N MET A 1 23.56 1.46 7.21
CA MET A 1 22.70 1.56 6.02
C MET A 1 21.29 1.79 6.52
N VAL A 2 20.64 2.87 6.10
CA VAL A 2 19.27 3.13 6.55
C VAL A 2 18.33 2.26 5.72
N ASN A 3 17.44 1.53 6.38
CA ASN A 3 16.45 0.70 5.70
C ASN A 3 15.36 1.61 5.11
N GLU A 4 15.41 1.89 3.80
CA GLU A 4 14.47 2.78 3.12
C GLU A 4 13.02 2.27 3.19
N ASN A 5 12.81 0.94 3.19
CA ASN A 5 11.47 0.37 3.43
C ASN A 5 10.95 0.67 4.83
N GLN A 6 11.82 0.64 5.84
CA GLN A 6 11.41 0.96 7.21
C GLN A 6 10.98 2.42 7.30
N LYS A 7 11.72 3.34 6.67
CA LYS A 7 11.32 4.76 6.60
C LYS A 7 9.97 4.94 5.91
N GLU A 8 9.72 4.23 4.81
CA GLU A 8 8.43 4.26 4.10
C GLU A 8 7.31 3.73 5.00
N ALA A 9 7.54 2.60 5.67
CA ALA A 9 6.59 2.01 6.60
C ALA A 9 6.27 2.93 7.78
N ASP A 10 7.28 3.51 8.43
CA ASP A 10 7.12 4.45 9.55
C ASP A 10 6.33 5.69 9.12
N PHE A 11 6.62 6.23 7.92
CA PHE A 11 5.91 7.38 7.37
C PHE A 11 4.42 7.07 7.12
N LEU A 12 4.14 5.92 6.49
CA LEU A 12 2.77 5.49 6.18
C LEU A 12 1.99 5.16 7.46
N PHE A 13 2.63 4.46 8.41
CA PHE A 13 2.01 4.16 9.70
C PHE A 13 1.66 5.44 10.45
N ARG A 14 2.52 6.44 10.44
CA ARG A 14 2.23 7.76 11.05
C ARG A 14 0.99 8.40 10.43
N MET A 15 0.83 8.37 9.10
CA MET A 15 -0.38 8.89 8.45
C MET A 15 -1.65 8.15 8.88
N VAL A 16 -1.59 6.83 9.01
CA VAL A 16 -2.72 6.01 9.47
C VAL A 16 -3.05 6.34 10.92
N LYS A 17 -2.04 6.40 11.78
CA LYS A 17 -2.18 6.73 13.20
C LYS A 17 -2.81 8.11 13.40
N GLU A 18 -2.28 9.15 12.74
CA GLU A 18 -2.81 10.52 12.84
C GLU A 18 -4.30 10.61 12.45
N ARG A 19 -4.76 9.75 11.54
CA ARG A 19 -6.16 9.77 11.07
C ARG A 19 -7.10 8.89 11.90
N TYR A 20 -6.59 7.78 12.45
CA TYR A 20 -7.44 6.71 12.99
C TYR A 20 -7.11 6.29 14.43
N GLU A 21 -6.12 6.90 15.11
CA GLU A 21 -5.75 6.51 16.48
C GLU A 21 -6.92 6.55 17.48
N ASN A 22 -7.86 7.49 17.31
CA ASN A 22 -9.03 7.59 18.20
C ASN A 22 -10.08 6.49 17.97
N LEU A 23 -9.93 5.70 16.91
CA LEU A 23 -10.86 4.63 16.53
C LEU A 23 -10.25 3.24 16.76
N LEU A 24 -9.00 3.15 17.19
CA LEU A 24 -8.24 1.91 17.30
C LEU A 24 -7.64 1.78 18.70
N SER A 25 -7.71 0.58 19.24
CA SER A 25 -6.96 0.18 20.43
C SER A 25 -5.46 0.15 20.14
N ALA A 26 -4.66 0.05 21.20
CA ALA A 26 -3.21 -0.08 21.08
C ALA A 26 -2.83 -1.38 20.35
N GLU A 27 -3.53 -2.47 20.62
CA GLU A 27 -3.34 -3.76 19.96
C GLU A 27 -3.68 -3.68 18.47
N GLU A 28 -4.78 -3.03 18.10
CA GLU A 28 -5.14 -2.83 16.69
C GLU A 28 -4.14 -1.94 15.96
N LEU A 29 -3.60 -0.91 16.62
CA LEU A 29 -2.53 -0.08 16.06
C LEU A 29 -1.24 -0.88 15.81
N GLU A 30 -0.90 -1.83 16.68
CA GLU A 30 0.24 -2.72 16.47
C GLU A 30 0.03 -3.62 15.25
N GLU A 31 -1.17 -4.18 15.07
CA GLU A 31 -1.50 -4.98 13.89
C GLU A 31 -1.50 -4.15 12.60
N VAL A 32 -1.94 -2.90 12.67
CA VAL A 32 -1.84 -1.96 11.55
C VAL A 32 -0.37 -1.71 11.18
N LEU A 33 0.52 -1.53 12.16
CA LEU A 33 1.96 -1.37 11.90
C LEU A 33 2.52 -2.58 11.15
N LYS A 34 2.25 -3.81 11.65
CA LYS A 34 2.66 -5.06 10.99
C LYS A 34 2.12 -5.16 9.57
N GLY A 35 0.87 -4.76 9.36
CA GLY A 35 0.24 -4.71 8.03
C GLY A 35 0.94 -3.74 7.09
N VAL A 36 1.27 -2.54 7.55
CA VAL A 36 1.99 -1.53 6.76
C VAL A 36 3.38 -2.03 6.38
N GLU A 37 4.13 -2.64 7.31
CA GLU A 37 5.44 -3.24 7.05
C GLU A 37 5.37 -4.38 6.01
N GLY A 38 4.34 -5.21 6.08
CA GLY A 38 4.09 -6.25 5.08
C GLY A 38 3.84 -5.67 3.69
N ILE A 39 2.95 -4.68 3.60
CA ILE A 39 2.59 -4.03 2.32
C ILE A 39 3.79 -3.32 1.70
N THR A 40 4.61 -2.60 2.47
CA THR A 40 5.78 -1.90 1.91
C THR A 40 6.83 -2.87 1.39
N LYS A 41 7.03 -4.00 2.07
CA LYS A 41 7.90 -5.08 1.60
C LYS A 41 7.39 -5.68 0.29
N ASP A 42 6.10 -5.97 0.20
CA ASP A 42 5.49 -6.50 -1.03
C ASP A 42 5.56 -5.47 -2.17
N ALA A 43 5.35 -4.19 -1.87
CA ALA A 43 5.48 -3.10 -2.82
C ALA A 43 6.91 -2.96 -3.36
N GLU A 44 7.95 -3.12 -2.52
CA GLU A 44 9.34 -3.17 -2.97
C GLU A 44 9.57 -4.32 -3.96
N ALA A 45 9.06 -5.52 -3.63
CA ALA A 45 9.15 -6.67 -4.53
C ALA A 45 8.45 -6.40 -5.87
N LEU A 46 7.27 -5.79 -5.86
CA LEU A 46 6.55 -5.40 -7.07
C LEU A 46 7.29 -4.33 -7.89
N ARG A 47 7.90 -3.33 -7.23
CA ARG A 47 8.71 -2.29 -7.88
C ARG A 47 9.96 -2.84 -8.57
N SER A 48 10.46 -4.00 -8.13
CA SER A 48 11.60 -4.67 -8.77
C SER A 48 11.23 -5.30 -10.14
N VAL A 49 9.95 -5.49 -10.43
CA VAL A 49 9.47 -6.06 -11.68
C VAL A 49 9.55 -5.00 -12.78
N LYS A 50 10.33 -5.27 -13.84
CA LYS A 50 10.38 -4.42 -15.02
C LYS A 50 9.13 -4.62 -15.88
N LEU A 51 8.38 -3.54 -16.08
CA LEU A 51 7.24 -3.49 -17.00
C LEU A 51 7.69 -2.86 -18.33
N GLY A 52 7.28 -3.48 -19.44
CA GLY A 52 7.32 -2.87 -20.77
C GLY A 52 6.04 -2.09 -21.06
N ASN A 53 6.09 -1.20 -22.05
CA ASN A 53 4.94 -0.35 -22.41
C ASN A 53 3.71 -1.12 -22.87
N ASN A 54 3.87 -2.37 -23.32
CA ASN A 54 2.77 -3.23 -23.75
C ASN A 54 2.18 -4.07 -22.60
N ASN A 55 2.65 -3.88 -21.36
CA ASN A 55 2.08 -4.52 -20.18
C ASN A 55 0.86 -3.73 -19.72
N GLU A 56 -0.30 -4.06 -20.29
CA GLU A 56 -1.59 -3.50 -19.89
C GLU A 56 -2.02 -3.98 -18.49
N PRO A 57 -2.80 -3.19 -17.75
CA PRO A 57 -3.46 -3.64 -16.53
C PRO A 57 -4.29 -4.91 -16.78
N PHE A 58 -4.36 -5.81 -15.80
CA PHE A 58 -5.16 -7.04 -15.88
C PHE A 58 -6.63 -6.76 -16.21
N PHE A 59 -7.16 -5.63 -15.74
CA PHE A 59 -8.51 -5.17 -16.05
C PHE A 59 -8.45 -3.84 -16.79
N ILE A 60 -8.98 -3.83 -18.00
CA ILE A 60 -9.22 -2.59 -18.75
C ILE A 60 -10.57 -2.04 -18.31
N PHE A 61 -10.59 -0.80 -17.82
CA PHE A 61 -11.82 -0.11 -17.48
C PHE A 61 -12.75 -0.06 -18.69
N LYS A 62 -13.95 -0.62 -18.55
CA LYS A 62 -15.03 -0.52 -19.54
C LYS A 62 -16.08 0.44 -18.98
N PRO A 63 -16.26 1.63 -19.56
CA PRO A 63 -17.31 2.53 -19.12
C PRO A 63 -18.67 1.86 -19.33
N PHE A 64 -19.58 2.06 -18.38
CA PHE A 64 -20.96 1.66 -18.56
C PHE A 64 -21.61 2.55 -19.62
N LEU A 65 -21.99 1.95 -20.75
CA LEU A 65 -22.74 2.63 -21.81
C LEU A 65 -24.20 2.17 -21.71
N LYS A 66 -25.10 3.09 -21.37
CA LYS A 66 -26.55 2.82 -21.39
C LYS A 66 -27.00 2.71 -22.86
N GLY A 67 -27.34 1.49 -23.30
CA GLY A 67 -27.91 1.24 -24.63
C GLY A 67 -27.01 0.49 -25.63
N ALA A 68 -25.93 -0.15 -25.18
CA ALA A 68 -25.23 -1.20 -25.93
C ALA A 68 -25.83 -2.58 -25.64
#